data_AF-A0A381N8U5-F1
#
_entry.id   AF-A0A381N8U5-F1
#
_cell.length_a   1.000
_cell.length_b   1.000
_cell.length_c   1.000
_cell.angle_alpha   90.00
_cell.angle_beta   90.00
_cell.angle_gamma   90.00
#
_symmetry.space_group_name_H-M   'P 1'
#
loop_
_entity.id
_entity.type
_entity.pdbx_description
1 polymer ?
#
loop_
_entity_poly.entity_id
_entity_poly.type
_entity_poly.pdbx_seq_one_letter_code
_entity_poly.pdbx_strand_id
1 'polypeptide(L)'
;MPPLADQSVSLRCQFCEKLNRVEVFGSGHQTPCSNCTKPILLDRPVNVSQDDFDETVLAASVPVLVDFYADWCAPCKMVAPLVDELAREQSGRMLVVKIDTDRAANISERYSIRSIPTLVLFKEGKEIDRSMGFEPERVRILVEEAVA
;
A
#
# COMPACT_ATOMS: atom_id res chain seq x y z
N MET A 1 22.00 0.44 -0.58
CA MET A 1 20.98 -0.36 -1.29
C MET A 1 21.02 -1.76 -0.70
N PRO A 2 19.97 -2.21 0.02
CA PRO A 2 19.87 -3.61 0.40
C PRO A 2 19.91 -4.49 -0.86
N PRO A 3 20.52 -5.69 -0.81
CA PRO A 3 20.53 -6.60 -1.94
C PRO A 3 19.10 -6.91 -2.40
N LEU A 4 18.86 -6.89 -3.72
CA LEU A 4 17.56 -7.11 -4.39
C LEU A 4 16.82 -8.39 -3.95
N ALA A 5 17.52 -9.32 -3.30
CA ALA A 5 17.02 -10.64 -2.93
C ALA A 5 16.13 -10.69 -1.66
N ASP A 6 15.86 -9.55 -1.00
CA ASP A 6 15.08 -9.54 0.26
C ASP A 6 13.89 -8.56 0.26
N GLN A 7 13.49 -8.07 -0.90
CA GLN A 7 12.42 -7.08 -1.06
C GLN A 7 11.04 -7.74 -1.19
N SER A 8 10.64 -8.42 -0.12
CA SER A 8 9.37 -9.14 0.01
C SER A 8 8.40 -8.50 1.01
N VAL A 9 7.11 -8.75 0.80
CA VAL A 9 5.99 -8.34 1.66
C VAL A 9 5.04 -9.51 1.88
N SER A 10 4.38 -9.54 3.03
CA SER A 10 3.26 -10.45 3.28
C SER A 10 1.97 -9.80 2.80
N LEU A 11 1.23 -10.47 1.91
CA LEU A 11 -0.04 -9.97 1.38
C LEU A 11 -1.08 -11.08 1.29
N ARG A 12 -2.34 -10.71 1.57
CA ARG A 12 -3.47 -11.59 1.24
C ARG A 12 -3.74 -11.56 -0.25
N CYS A 13 -3.92 -12.74 -0.82
CA CYS A 13 -4.33 -12.89 -2.21
C CYS A 13 -5.69 -12.22 -2.45
N GLN A 14 -5.79 -11.36 -3.45
CA GLN A 14 -7.02 -10.60 -3.77
C GLN A 14 -8.18 -11.48 -4.28
N PHE A 15 -7.96 -12.79 -4.43
CA PHE A 15 -8.94 -13.74 -4.96
C PHE A 15 -9.38 -14.81 -3.97
N CYS A 16 -8.56 -15.14 -2.97
CA CYS A 16 -8.85 -16.23 -2.02
C CYS A 16 -8.37 -15.96 -0.60
N GLU A 17 -7.85 -14.76 -0.33
CA GLU A 17 -7.48 -14.25 1.00
C GLU A 17 -6.35 -15.02 1.73
N LYS A 18 -5.79 -16.05 1.07
CA LYS A 18 -4.60 -16.75 1.56
C LYS A 18 -3.45 -15.75 1.67
N LEU A 19 -2.80 -15.73 2.82
CA LEU A 19 -1.57 -14.98 3.05
C LEU A 19 -0.43 -15.60 2.26
N ASN A 20 0.31 -14.78 1.53
CA ASN A 20 1.45 -15.18 0.72
C ASN A 20 2.61 -14.20 0.97
N ARG A 21 3.83 -14.71 0.87
CA ARG A 21 5.04 -13.89 0.75
C ARG A 21 5.23 -13.54 -0.72
N VAL A 22 5.33 -12.25 -1.02
CA VAL A 22 5.32 -11.69 -2.37
C VAL A 22 6.59 -10.89 -2.57
N GLU A 23 7.30 -11.13 -3.66
CA GLU A 23 8.46 -10.34 -4.04
C GLU A 23 7.97 -9.09 -4.78
N VAL A 24 8.27 -7.91 -4.22
CA VAL A 24 7.82 -6.64 -4.80
C VAL A 24 8.78 -6.20 -5.90
N PHE A 25 10.08 -6.39 -5.69
CA PHE A 25 11.10 -6.12 -6.70
C PHE A 25 11.53 -7.45 -7.33
N GLY A 26 11.30 -7.63 -8.63
CA GLY A 26 11.57 -8.89 -9.31
C GLY A 26 11.47 -8.81 -10.83
N SER A 27 11.76 -9.93 -11.50
CA SER A 27 11.96 -10.11 -12.95
C SER A 27 10.68 -9.97 -13.83
N GLY A 28 9.74 -9.11 -13.43
CA GLY A 28 8.50 -8.85 -14.18
C GLY A 28 7.47 -9.98 -14.12
N HIS A 29 7.71 -11.05 -13.36
CA HIS A 29 6.76 -12.13 -13.14
C HIS A 29 5.92 -11.87 -11.89
N GLN A 30 4.59 -11.91 -12.05
CA GLN A 30 3.65 -11.82 -10.94
C GLN A 30 3.75 -13.06 -10.06
N THR A 31 3.96 -12.90 -8.74
CA THR A 31 4.00 -14.04 -7.81
C THR A 31 2.64 -14.74 -7.81
N PRO A 32 2.54 -16.02 -8.21
CA PRO A 32 1.29 -16.76 -8.13
C PRO A 32 0.96 -17.08 -6.67
N CYS A 33 -0.32 -16.98 -6.32
CA CYS A 33 -0.80 -17.38 -5.00
C CYS A 33 -0.61 -18.89 -4.78
N SER A 34 -0.05 -19.27 -3.64
CA SER A 34 0.21 -20.66 -3.24
C SER A 34 -1.04 -21.54 -3.12
N ASN A 35 -2.24 -20.95 -3.03
CA ASN A 35 -3.50 -21.68 -2.86
C ASN A 35 -4.35 -21.73 -4.15
N CYS A 36 -4.57 -20.59 -4.80
CA CYS A 36 -5.45 -20.52 -5.98
C CYS A 36 -4.71 -20.33 -7.30
N THR A 37 -3.38 -20.23 -7.27
CA THR A 37 -2.49 -20.08 -8.44
C THR A 37 -2.67 -18.78 -9.24
N LYS A 38 -3.66 -17.95 -8.91
CA LYS A 38 -3.86 -16.63 -9.53
C LYS A 38 -2.71 -15.69 -9.18
N PRO A 39 -2.34 -14.77 -10.09
CA PRO A 39 -1.28 -13.81 -9.84
C PRO A 39 -1.67 -12.84 -8.73
N ILE A 40 -0.74 -12.53 -7.82
CA ILE A 40 -0.94 -11.43 -6.87
C ILE A 40 -0.69 -10.12 -7.61
N LEU A 41 -1.71 -9.27 -7.60
CA LEU A 41 -1.71 -8.01 -8.36
C LEU A 41 -1.08 -6.90 -7.51
N LEU A 42 0.02 -6.33 -7.98
CA LEU A 42 0.74 -5.21 -7.34
C LEU A 42 0.66 -3.92 -8.18
N ASP A 43 -0.01 -3.96 -9.33
CA ASP A 43 -0.20 -2.84 -10.27
C ASP A 43 -1.34 -1.89 -9.87
N ARG A 44 -1.91 -2.08 -8.68
CA ARG A 44 -3.06 -1.36 -8.14
C ARG A 44 -3.05 -1.38 -6.61
N PRO A 45 -3.75 -0.46 -5.93
CA PRO A 45 -3.82 -0.43 -4.47
C PRO A 45 -4.45 -1.70 -3.92
N VAL A 46 -3.70 -2.42 -3.07
CA VAL A 46 -4.17 -3.65 -2.43
C VAL A 46 -4.93 -3.30 -1.15
N ASN A 47 -6.11 -3.88 -0.96
CA ASN A 47 -6.86 -3.70 0.28
C ASN A 47 -6.17 -4.45 1.43
N VAL A 48 -5.92 -3.77 2.53
CA VAL A 48 -5.30 -4.32 3.74
C VAL A 48 -6.27 -4.19 4.90
N SER A 49 -6.47 -5.29 5.63
CA SER A 49 -7.27 -5.28 6.84
C SER A 49 -6.46 -4.76 8.03
N GLN A 50 -7.15 -4.38 9.10
CA GLN A 50 -6.49 -4.02 10.35
C GLN A 50 -5.58 -5.15 10.88
N ASP A 51 -5.99 -6.40 10.75
CA ASP A 51 -5.26 -7.55 11.30
C ASP A 51 -3.94 -7.82 10.54
N ASP A 52 -3.89 -7.44 9.26
CA ASP A 52 -2.72 -7.66 8.41
C ASP A 52 -1.81 -6.44 8.33
N PHE A 53 -2.18 -5.31 8.94
CA PHE A 53 -1.49 -4.04 8.77
C PHE A 53 -0.02 -4.13 9.21
N ASP A 54 0.24 -4.67 10.40
CA ASP A 54 1.60 -4.75 10.94
C ASP A 54 2.49 -5.65 10.06
N GLU A 55 1.96 -6.78 9.59
CA GLU A 55 2.70 -7.72 8.74
C GLU A 55 2.92 -7.19 7.31
N THR A 56 1.91 -6.51 6.76
CA THR A 56 1.93 -6.02 5.37
C THR A 56 2.70 -4.71 5.23
N VAL A 57 2.53 -3.80 6.18
CA VAL A 57 3.04 -2.42 6.10
C VAL A 57 4.30 -2.25 6.95
N LEU A 58 4.29 -2.70 8.21
CA LEU A 58 5.39 -2.41 9.12
C LEU A 58 6.56 -3.39 8.98
N ALA A 59 6.28 -4.66 8.68
CA ALA A 59 7.30 -5.65 8.37
C ALA A 59 7.75 -5.63 6.90
N ALA A 60 7.21 -4.71 6.08
CA ALA A 60 7.61 -4.57 4.68
C ALA A 60 9.08 -4.16 4.57
N SER A 61 9.80 -4.90 3.73
CA SER A 61 11.19 -4.59 3.34
C SER A 61 11.29 -3.52 2.23
N VAL A 62 10.15 -3.01 1.78
CA VAL A 62 10.00 -2.03 0.71
C VAL A 62 9.19 -0.83 1.20
N PRO A 63 9.30 0.33 0.55
CA PRO A 63 8.40 1.45 0.84
C PRO A 63 6.94 1.06 0.59
N VAL A 64 6.04 1.52 1.46
CA VAL A 64 4.60 1.28 1.37
C VAL A 64 3.85 2.59 1.44
N LEU A 65 3.08 2.93 0.40
CA LEU A 65 2.12 4.03 0.44
C LEU A 65 0.76 3.49 0.88
N VAL A 66 0.21 4.03 1.95
CA VAL A 66 -1.10 3.63 2.50
C VAL A 66 -2.11 4.75 2.24
N ASP A 67 -3.16 4.45 1.48
CA ASP A 67 -4.34 5.31 1.31
C ASP A 67 -5.41 4.98 2.36
N PHE A 68 -5.60 5.88 3.32
CA PHE A 68 -6.69 5.83 4.30
C PHE A 68 -7.94 6.48 3.70
N TYR A 69 -8.96 5.65 3.43
CA TYR A 69 -10.17 6.05 2.73
C TYR A 69 -11.45 5.57 3.42
N ALA A 70 -12.60 5.93 2.84
CA ALA A 70 -13.89 5.32 3.13
C ALA A 70 -14.79 5.34 1.87
N ASP A 71 -15.72 4.41 1.72
CA ASP A 71 -16.55 4.26 0.51
C ASP A 71 -17.49 5.46 0.27
N TRP A 72 -17.87 6.17 1.33
CA TRP A 72 -18.73 7.36 1.28
C TRP A 72 -17.96 8.67 1.02
N CYS A 73 -16.62 8.63 1.06
CA CYS A 73 -15.78 9.81 0.94
C CYS A 73 -15.64 10.24 -0.54
N ALA A 74 -16.33 11.31 -0.93
CA ALA A 74 -16.23 11.86 -2.28
C ALA A 74 -14.81 12.35 -2.66
N PRO A 75 -14.07 13.07 -1.79
CA PRO A 75 -12.68 13.44 -2.09
C PRO A 75 -11.75 12.23 -2.29
N CYS A 76 -11.99 11.12 -1.58
CA CYS A 76 -11.23 9.88 -1.75
C CYS A 76 -11.43 9.29 -3.15
N LYS A 77 -12.65 9.37 -3.70
CA LYS A 77 -12.94 8.95 -5.08
C LYS A 77 -12.23 9.83 -6.11
N MET A 78 -11.94 11.09 -5.80
CA MET A 78 -11.19 11.99 -6.67
C MET A 78 -9.69 11.66 -6.69
N VAL A 79 -9.10 11.22 -5.57
CA VAL A 79 -7.68 10.83 -5.52
C VAL A 79 -7.44 9.42 -6.03
N ALA A 80 -8.42 8.51 -5.93
CA ALA A 80 -8.25 7.10 -6.30
C ALA A 80 -7.61 6.86 -7.69
N PRO A 81 -7.98 7.58 -8.78
CA PRO A 81 -7.33 7.40 -10.08
C PRO A 81 -5.83 7.73 -10.08
N LEU A 82 -5.41 8.72 -9.28
CA LEU A 82 -4.00 9.04 -9.09
C LEU A 82 -3.29 7.93 -8.32
N VAL A 83 -3.91 7.41 -7.26
CA VAL A 83 -3.33 6.32 -6.47
C VAL A 83 -3.21 5.03 -7.31
N ASP A 84 -4.20 4.73 -8.15
CA ASP A 84 -4.15 3.63 -9.12
C ASP A 84 -3.03 3.81 -10.16
N GLU A 85 -2.86 5.02 -10.68
CA GLU A 85 -1.77 5.34 -11.61
C GLU A 85 -0.40 5.13 -10.94
N LEU A 86 -0.20 5.65 -9.73
CA LEU A 86 1.04 5.53 -8.98
C LEU A 86 1.36 4.06 -8.63
N ALA A 87 0.35 3.27 -8.26
CA ALA A 87 0.53 1.84 -8.02
C ALA A 87 1.02 1.10 -9.27
N ARG A 88 0.49 1.45 -10.45
CA ARG A 88 0.93 0.88 -11.72
C ARG A 88 2.34 1.33 -12.10
N GLU A 89 2.65 2.62 -11.98
CA GLU A 89 3.96 3.20 -12.33
C GLU A 89 5.09 2.70 -11.43
N GLN A 90 4.78 2.50 -10.14
CA GLN A 90 5.74 2.03 -9.15
C GLN A 90 5.65 0.53 -8.87
N SER A 91 4.87 -0.21 -9.67
CA SER A 91 4.86 -1.66 -9.65
C SER A 91 6.29 -2.15 -9.86
N GLY A 92 6.79 -2.96 -8.94
CA GLY A 92 8.20 -3.37 -8.97
C GLY A 92 9.15 -2.53 -8.11
N ARG A 93 8.69 -1.41 -7.54
CA ARG A 93 9.51 -0.44 -6.80
C ARG A 93 8.99 -0.09 -5.40
N MET A 94 7.68 -0.18 -5.20
CA MET A 94 7.07 0.00 -3.89
C MET A 94 5.74 -0.74 -3.86
N LEU A 95 5.17 -0.84 -2.67
CA LEU A 95 3.81 -1.34 -2.50
C LEU A 95 2.85 -0.17 -2.29
N VAL A 96 1.69 -0.22 -2.95
CA VAL A 96 0.58 0.70 -2.68
C VAL A 96 -0.58 -0.11 -2.10
N VAL A 97 -1.06 0.31 -0.94
CA VAL A 97 -2.18 -0.31 -0.25
C VAL A 97 -3.23 0.72 0.09
N LYS A 98 -4.43 0.26 0.35
CA LYS A 98 -5.52 1.08 0.86
C LYS A 98 -6.17 0.40 2.05
N ILE A 99 -6.66 1.21 2.97
CA ILE A 99 -7.33 0.76 4.19
C ILE A 99 -8.60 1.57 4.43
N ASP A 100 -9.69 0.84 4.62
CA ASP A 100 -10.99 1.42 4.93
C ASP A 100 -11.04 1.81 6.41
N THR A 101 -11.10 3.11 6.67
CA THR A 101 -11.12 3.68 8.02
C THR A 101 -12.35 3.29 8.82
N ASP A 102 -13.48 2.96 8.17
CA ASP A 102 -14.68 2.46 8.85
C ASP A 102 -14.46 1.03 9.41
N ARG A 103 -13.56 0.26 8.79
CA ARG A 103 -13.28 -1.14 9.16
C ARG A 103 -12.00 -1.31 9.98
N ALA A 104 -11.14 -0.29 10.01
CA ALA A 104 -9.82 -0.33 10.64
C ALA A 104 -9.66 0.75 11.72
N ALA A 105 -10.67 0.89 12.58
CA ALA A 105 -10.72 1.96 13.60
C ALA A 105 -9.47 2.03 14.48
N ASN A 106 -8.88 0.88 14.87
CA ASN A 106 -7.68 0.89 15.72
C ASN A 106 -6.45 1.41 14.97
N ILE A 107 -6.34 1.12 13.66
CA ILE A 107 -5.24 1.67 12.84
C ILE A 107 -5.45 3.17 12.64
N SER A 108 -6.68 3.59 12.34
CA SER A 108 -7.03 5.01 12.20
C SER A 108 -6.72 5.80 13.46
N GLU A 109 -7.01 5.25 14.65
CA GLU A 109 -6.64 5.85 15.92
C GLU A 109 -5.12 5.88 16.12
N ARG A 110 -4.44 4.74 15.92
CA ARG A 110 -2.99 4.60 16.09
C ARG A 110 -2.19 5.62 15.28
N TYR A 111 -2.62 5.91 14.04
CA TYR A 111 -1.96 6.87 13.15
C TYR A 111 -2.60 8.26 13.15
N SER A 112 -3.53 8.51 14.07
CA SER A 112 -4.22 9.79 14.22
C SER A 112 -4.85 10.29 12.91
N ILE A 113 -5.55 9.41 12.20
CA ILE A 113 -6.25 9.73 10.96
C ILE A 113 -7.52 10.52 11.30
N ARG A 114 -7.45 11.84 11.18
CA ARG A 114 -8.55 12.78 11.52
C ARG A 114 -9.37 13.22 10.32
N SER A 115 -8.84 13.02 9.12
CA SER A 115 -9.47 13.41 7.85
C SER A 115 -9.12 12.39 6.79
N ILE A 116 -10.01 12.20 5.82
CA ILE A 116 -9.79 11.34 4.66
C ILE A 116 -10.05 12.12 3.36
N PRO A 117 -9.33 11.83 2.26
CA PRO A 117 -8.23 10.85 2.19
C PRO A 117 -7.01 11.32 2.97
N THR A 118 -6.28 10.39 3.57
CA THR A 118 -4.93 10.65 4.11
C THR A 118 -4.02 9.59 3.52
N LEU A 119 -2.92 10.01 2.90
CA LEU A 119 -1.92 9.10 2.38
C LEU A 119 -0.67 9.16 3.24
N VAL A 120 -0.18 8.01 3.68
CA VAL A 120 0.98 7.91 4.56
C VAL A 120 2.03 7.03 3.92
N LEU A 121 3.26 7.53 3.84
CA LEU A 121 4.42 6.78 3.37
C LEU A 121 5.09 6.08 4.55
N PHE A 122 5.25 4.77 4.44
CA PHE A 122 6.03 3.96 5.36
C PHE A 122 7.30 3.43 4.70
N LYS A 123 8.40 3.41 5.46
CA LYS A 123 9.67 2.80 5.06
C LYS A 123 10.32 2.21 6.32
N GLU A 124 10.76 0.95 6.24
CA GLU A 124 11.37 0.23 7.37
C GLU A 124 10.52 0.27 8.65
N GLY A 125 9.20 0.09 8.49
CA GLY A 125 8.23 0.10 9.59
C GLY A 125 8.00 1.45 10.26
N LYS A 126 8.52 2.54 9.69
CA LYS A 126 8.35 3.91 10.19
C LYS A 126 7.56 4.73 9.21
N GLU A 127 6.72 5.60 9.75
CA GLU A 127 6.14 6.68 8.99
C GLU A 127 7.23 7.69 8.62
N ILE A 128 7.35 7.98 7.33
CA ILE A 128 8.32 8.93 6.79
C ILE A 128 7.67 10.29 6.59
N ASP A 129 6.51 10.29 5.93
CA ASP A 129 5.78 11.51 5.60
C ASP A 129 4.32 11.19 5.25
N ARG A 130 3.45 12.21 5.20
CA ARG A 130 2.03 12.09 4.89
C ARG A 130 1.46 13.27 4.10
N SER A 131 0.36 13.01 3.40
CA SER A 131 -0.51 13.96 2.71
C SER A 131 -1.90 13.90 3.31
N MET A 132 -2.53 15.04 3.58
CA MET A 132 -3.85 15.10 4.19
C MET A 132 -4.83 15.83 3.29
N GLY A 133 -5.94 15.17 2.96
CA GLY A 133 -6.93 15.68 2.01
C GLY A 133 -6.54 15.44 0.56
N PHE A 134 -7.30 16.06 -0.35
CA PHE A 134 -7.07 15.93 -1.78
C PHE A 134 -5.93 16.87 -2.22
N GLU A 135 -4.69 16.38 -2.15
CA GLU A 135 -3.48 17.10 -2.56
C GLU A 135 -2.65 16.29 -3.57
N PRO A 136 -3.04 16.24 -4.86
CA PRO A 136 -2.38 15.41 -5.88
C PRO A 136 -0.86 15.59 -5.99
N GLU A 137 -0.38 16.83 -5.93
CA GLU A 137 1.05 17.13 -6.04
C GLU A 137 1.83 16.58 -4.84
N ARG A 138 1.26 16.73 -3.64
CA ARG A 138 1.88 16.23 -2.41
C ARG A 138 1.99 14.70 -2.44
N VAL A 139 0.98 14.01 -2.96
CA VAL A 139 1.01 12.56 -3.13
C VAL A 139 2.12 12.11 -4.08
N ARG A 140 2.37 12.85 -5.18
CA ARG A 140 3.48 12.54 -6.09
C ARG A 140 4.84 12.70 -5.41
N ILE A 141 5.02 13.76 -4.63
CA ILE A 141 6.26 14.00 -3.86
C ILE A 141 6.52 12.83 -2.89
N LEU A 142 5.50 12.34 -2.17
CA LEU A 142 5.66 11.17 -1.29
C LEU A 142 6.21 9.95 -2.04
N VAL A 143 5.69 9.70 -3.25
CA VAL A 143 6.16 8.57 -4.07
C VAL A 143 7.60 8.76 -4.54
N GLU A 144 7.97 9.98 -4.94
CA GLU A 144 9.35 10.30 -5.31
C GLU A 144 10.33 10.10 -4.13
N GLU A 145 9.95 10.55 -2.93
CA GLU A 145 10.74 10.35 -1.70
C GLU A 145 10.88 8.87 -1.32
N ALA A 146 9.85 8.06 -1.59
CA ALA A 146 9.89 6.63 -1.32
C ALA A 146 10.99 5.91 -2.10
N VAL A 147 11.13 6.27 -3.39
CA VAL A 147 11.98 5.58 -4.37
C VAL A 147 13.33 6.26 -4.63
N ALA A 148 13.58 7.41 -4.01
CA ALA A 148 14.89 8.05 -3.91
C ALA A 148 15.84 7.24 -3.01
#